data_AF-A0A812VSY4-F1
#
_entry.id   AF-A0A812VSY4-F1
#
_cell.length_a   1.000
_cell.length_b   1.000
_cell.length_c   1.000
_cell.angle_alpha   90.00
_cell.angle_beta   90.00
_cell.angle_gamma   90.00
#
_symmetry.space_group_name_H-M   'P 1'
#
loop_
_entity.id
_entity.type
_entity.pdbx_description
1 polymer ?
#
loop_
_entity_poly.entity_id
_entity_poly.type
_entity_poly.pdbx_seq_one_letter_code
_entity_poly.pdbx_strand_id
1 'polypeptide(L)'
;GGQPPLLVERRAKGKRVTVISGVRGNARALCTALTTLLGVGGTVHAKGALADVEVQGEQVERVAQALTQLGCLRGPTGAKAPAPATVVERGCGYDAFLKEEEGTRKERKERHRAGPTLEPPEPPEDAPCRAWHGYWICCSGHCDRTPSSLDVWDLESLDPFLEHERFVPVRAAPAAAGAKTLSGLQRLGMAAEVGVAVLSYREELAQEAARRAAPKASLCAQTASVELRERDPL
;
A
#
# COMPACT_ATOMS: atom_id res chain seq x y z
N GLY A 1 -9.05 -37.32 -18.68
CA GLY A 1 -8.57 -36.09 -18.04
C GLY A 1 -8.28 -36.40 -16.60
N GLY A 2 -7.06 -36.16 -16.14
CA GLY A 2 -6.74 -36.29 -14.71
C GLY A 2 -7.35 -35.13 -13.95
N GLN A 3 -8.03 -35.41 -12.84
CA GLN A 3 -8.48 -34.37 -11.93
C GLN A 3 -7.24 -33.62 -11.39
N PRO A 4 -7.21 -32.28 -11.41
CA PRO A 4 -6.07 -31.53 -10.89
C PRO A 4 -5.89 -31.84 -9.39
N PRO A 5 -4.64 -31.88 -8.89
CA PRO A 5 -4.32 -32.30 -7.52
C PRO A 5 -4.68 -31.20 -6.48
N LEU A 6 -5.98 -30.90 -6.40
CA LEU A 6 -6.59 -29.91 -5.54
C LEU A 6 -7.31 -30.60 -4.37
N LEU A 7 -7.01 -30.16 -3.15
CA LEU A 7 -7.64 -30.67 -1.93
C LEU A 7 -8.17 -29.49 -1.11
N VAL A 8 -9.38 -29.63 -0.54
CA VAL A 8 -9.90 -28.64 0.39
C VAL A 8 -9.59 -29.10 1.81
N GLU A 9 -8.76 -28.36 2.52
CA GLU A 9 -8.40 -28.63 3.90
C GLU A 9 -9.23 -27.74 4.83
N ARG A 10 -9.77 -28.34 5.90
CA ARG A 10 -10.47 -27.62 6.97
C ARG A 10 -9.50 -27.43 8.13
N ARG A 11 -9.20 -26.18 8.47
CA ARG A 11 -8.35 -25.82 9.60
C ARG A 11 -9.16 -25.43 10.84
N ALA A 12 -8.46 -25.27 11.96
CA ALA A 12 -9.02 -24.75 13.20
C ALA A 12 -9.81 -23.45 12.95
N LYS A 13 -10.87 -23.23 13.74
CA LYS A 13 -11.78 -22.09 13.63
C LYS A 13 -12.61 -22.05 12.34
N GLY A 14 -12.84 -23.22 11.70
CA GLY A 14 -13.74 -23.34 10.54
C GLY A 14 -13.19 -22.73 9.24
N LYS A 15 -11.93 -22.31 9.23
CA LYS A 15 -11.28 -21.78 8.02
C LYS A 15 -11.09 -22.92 7.02
N ARG A 16 -11.47 -22.68 5.76
CA ARG A 16 -11.22 -23.59 4.64
C ARG A 16 -10.09 -23.02 3.79
N VAL A 17 -9.20 -23.88 3.33
CA VAL A 17 -8.15 -23.54 2.38
C VAL A 17 -8.13 -24.57 1.26
N THR A 18 -7.80 -24.13 0.05
CA THR A 18 -7.61 -25.00 -1.11
C THR A 18 -6.12 -25.20 -1.30
N VAL A 19 -5.66 -26.45 -1.19
CA VAL A 19 -4.25 -26.84 -1.30
C VAL A 19 -4.00 -27.41 -2.69
N ILE A 20 -3.02 -26.86 -3.38
CA ILE A 20 -2.49 -27.34 -4.66
C ILE A 20 -1.22 -28.12 -4.35
N SER A 21 -1.28 -29.43 -4.48
CA SER A 21 -0.16 -30.31 -4.10
C SER A 21 0.78 -30.60 -5.27
N GLY A 22 2.07 -30.75 -4.97
CA GLY A 22 3.05 -31.24 -5.94
C GLY A 22 3.44 -30.23 -7.03
N VAL A 23 3.46 -28.94 -6.70
CA VAL A 23 3.93 -27.89 -7.60
C VAL A 23 5.43 -28.03 -7.81
N ARG A 24 5.85 -28.07 -9.08
CA ARG A 24 7.26 -28.09 -9.49
C ARG A 24 7.66 -26.70 -10.01
N GLY A 25 8.88 -26.26 -9.70
CA GLY A 25 9.41 -24.96 -10.15
C GLY A 25 9.07 -23.83 -9.18
N ASN A 26 8.81 -22.62 -9.71
CA ASN A 26 8.64 -21.42 -8.90
C ASN A 26 7.22 -21.32 -8.32
N ALA A 27 6.99 -21.98 -7.19
CA ALA A 27 5.70 -21.97 -6.49
C ALA A 27 5.31 -20.59 -5.95
N ARG A 28 6.28 -19.71 -5.64
CA ARG A 28 6.01 -18.33 -5.19
C ARG A 28 5.36 -17.52 -6.31
N ALA A 29 5.90 -17.59 -7.52
CA ALA A 29 5.33 -16.90 -8.69
C ALA A 29 3.90 -17.40 -9.00
N LEU A 30 3.67 -18.72 -8.90
CA LEU A 30 2.34 -19.29 -9.06
C LEU A 30 1.36 -18.76 -7.99
N CYS A 31 1.79 -18.74 -6.72
CA CYS A 31 0.99 -18.20 -5.63
C CYS A 31 0.62 -16.73 -5.89
N THR A 32 1.59 -15.88 -6.23
CA THR A 32 1.35 -14.47 -6.55
C THR A 32 0.34 -14.33 -7.69
N ALA A 33 0.53 -15.05 -8.81
CA ALA A 33 -0.40 -15.03 -9.93
C ALA A 33 -1.83 -15.43 -9.54
N LEU A 34 -1.98 -16.50 -8.74
CA LEU A 34 -3.28 -16.94 -8.24
C LEU A 34 -3.92 -15.90 -7.31
N THR A 35 -3.14 -15.31 -6.38
CA THR A 35 -3.65 -14.28 -5.47
C THR A 35 -4.12 -13.04 -6.23
N THR A 36 -3.40 -12.61 -7.27
CA THR A 36 -3.77 -11.48 -8.13
C THR A 36 -5.01 -11.79 -8.98
N LEU A 37 -5.09 -12.97 -9.60
CA LEU A 37 -6.21 -13.35 -10.46
C LEU A 37 -7.52 -13.59 -9.70
N LEU A 38 -7.43 -14.10 -8.47
CA LEU A 38 -8.58 -14.50 -7.68
C LEU A 38 -8.98 -13.47 -6.61
N GLY A 39 -8.09 -12.54 -6.26
CA GLY A 39 -8.31 -11.55 -5.20
C GLY A 39 -8.35 -12.15 -3.80
N VAL A 40 -7.63 -13.26 -3.58
CA VAL A 40 -7.59 -13.99 -2.30
C VAL A 40 -6.15 -14.13 -1.82
N GLY A 41 -5.96 -14.27 -0.51
CA GLY A 41 -4.63 -14.55 0.07
C GLY A 41 -4.17 -15.99 -0.21
N GLY A 42 -2.86 -16.20 -0.18
CA GLY A 42 -2.26 -17.53 -0.33
C GLY A 42 -0.88 -17.62 0.31
N THR A 43 -0.44 -18.84 0.59
CA THR A 43 0.86 -19.15 1.18
C THR A 43 1.49 -20.35 0.50
N VAL A 44 2.83 -20.39 0.46
CA VAL A 44 3.58 -21.50 -0.14
C VAL A 44 4.27 -22.29 0.95
N HIS A 45 4.12 -23.61 0.93
CA HIS A 45 4.81 -24.54 1.82
C HIS A 45 5.82 -25.35 1.00
N ALA A 46 7.10 -25.16 1.28
CA ALA A 46 8.15 -25.92 0.62
C ALA A 46 8.23 -27.34 1.20
N LYS A 47 8.25 -28.36 0.33
CA LYS A 47 8.30 -29.79 0.68
C LYS A 47 9.38 -30.50 -0.13
N GLY A 48 10.64 -30.07 0.08
CA GLY A 48 11.80 -30.58 -0.65
C GLY A 48 11.81 -30.09 -2.10
N ALA A 49 11.84 -31.03 -3.06
CA ALA A 49 11.81 -30.73 -4.50
C ALA A 49 10.42 -30.34 -5.03
N LEU A 50 9.38 -30.50 -4.21
CA LEU A 50 8.01 -30.11 -4.51
C LEU A 50 7.59 -29.02 -3.52
N ALA A 51 6.62 -28.21 -3.90
CA ALA A 51 5.97 -27.26 -3.01
C ALA A 51 4.46 -27.42 -3.08
N ASP A 52 3.79 -27.12 -1.98
CA ASP A 52 2.35 -27.07 -1.88
C ASP A 52 1.93 -25.60 -1.79
N VAL A 53 0.93 -25.20 -2.58
CA VAL A 53 0.41 -23.82 -2.58
C VAL A 53 -0.97 -23.82 -1.96
N GLU A 54 -1.14 -23.05 -0.88
CA GLU A 54 -2.40 -22.87 -0.20
C GLU A 54 -3.08 -21.58 -0.62
N VAL A 55 -4.36 -21.67 -0.95
CA VAL A 55 -5.20 -20.53 -1.32
C VAL A 55 -6.35 -20.44 -0.31
N GLN A 56 -6.63 -19.24 0.20
CA GLN A 56 -7.69 -19.05 1.19
C GLN A 56 -9.08 -19.28 0.60
N GLY A 57 -9.91 -20.01 1.35
CA GLY A 57 -11.28 -20.35 0.98
C GLY A 57 -11.41 -21.67 0.21
N GLU A 58 -12.66 -22.07 -0.02
CA GLU A 58 -13.01 -23.20 -0.88
C GLU A 58 -13.19 -22.67 -2.31
N GLN A 59 -12.14 -22.78 -3.12
CA GLN A 59 -12.05 -22.13 -4.43
C GLN A 59 -11.66 -23.13 -5.52
N VAL A 60 -12.05 -24.41 -5.38
CA VAL A 60 -11.58 -25.51 -6.24
C VAL A 60 -11.79 -25.22 -7.73
N GLU A 61 -13.00 -24.81 -8.11
CA GLU A 61 -13.36 -24.53 -9.52
C GLU A 61 -12.58 -23.33 -10.09
N ARG A 62 -12.51 -22.24 -9.32
CA ARG A 62 -11.82 -21.01 -9.73
C ARG A 62 -10.31 -21.22 -9.85
N VAL A 63 -9.72 -21.98 -8.92
CA VAL A 63 -8.30 -22.37 -8.97
C VAL A 63 -8.03 -23.29 -10.16
N ALA A 64 -8.88 -24.29 -10.40
CA ALA A 64 -8.73 -25.19 -11.56
C ALA A 64 -8.79 -24.43 -12.89
N GLN A 65 -9.72 -23.47 -13.03
CA GLN A 65 -9.83 -22.62 -14.21
C GLN A 65 -8.57 -21.74 -14.37
N ALA A 66 -8.10 -21.10 -13.30
CA ALA A 66 -6.90 -20.27 -13.34
C ALA A 66 -5.64 -21.08 -13.70
N LEU A 67 -5.46 -22.29 -13.14
CA LEU A 67 -4.36 -23.18 -13.47
C LEU A 67 -4.39 -23.63 -14.94
N THR A 68 -5.60 -23.77 -15.52
CA THR A 68 -5.78 -24.05 -16.94
C THR A 68 -5.39 -22.85 -17.80
N GLN A 69 -5.84 -21.64 -17.43
CA GLN A 69 -5.51 -20.39 -18.13
C GLN A 69 -4.00 -20.09 -18.11
N LEU A 70 -3.33 -20.37 -16.99
CA LEU A 70 -1.88 -20.19 -16.84
C LEU A 70 -1.06 -21.30 -17.51
N GLY A 71 -1.69 -22.33 -18.07
CA GLY A 71 -0.99 -23.47 -18.67
C GLY A 71 -0.15 -24.29 -17.68
N CYS A 72 -0.46 -24.20 -16.38
CA CYS A 72 0.28 -24.90 -15.32
C CYS A 72 -0.12 -26.38 -15.20
N LEU A 73 -1.29 -26.75 -15.73
CA LEU A 73 -1.70 -28.15 -15.78
C LEU A 73 -0.97 -28.85 -16.92
N ARG A 74 -0.12 -29.81 -16.56
CA ARG A 74 0.46 -30.73 -17.53
C ARG A 74 -0.64 -31.67 -18.01
N GLY A 75 -1.36 -31.26 -19.05
CA GLY A 75 -2.37 -32.09 -19.69
C GLY A 75 -1.75 -33.40 -20.21
N PRO A 76 -2.56 -34.47 -20.39
CA PRO A 76 -2.11 -35.65 -21.12
C PRO A 76 -1.73 -35.19 -22.52
N THR A 77 -0.48 -35.39 -22.90
CA THR A 77 0.16 -34.95 -24.15
C THR A 77 -0.42 -35.62 -25.40
N GLY A 78 -1.71 -35.39 -25.68
CA GLY A 78 -2.40 -35.99 -26.83
C GLY A 78 -3.75 -35.39 -27.21
N ALA A 79 -4.31 -34.44 -26.45
CA ALA A 79 -5.53 -33.76 -26.86
C ALA A 79 -5.17 -32.57 -27.77
N LYS A 80 -5.32 -32.80 -29.09
CA LYS A 80 -5.40 -31.83 -30.18
C LYS A 80 -5.97 -30.49 -29.67
N ALA A 81 -5.21 -29.42 -29.87
CA ALA A 81 -5.46 -28.07 -29.39
C ALA A 81 -6.97 -27.74 -29.37
N PRO A 82 -7.58 -27.47 -28.21
CA PRO A 82 -8.94 -26.97 -28.18
C PRO A 82 -8.96 -25.63 -28.93
N ALA A 83 -10.00 -25.47 -29.75
CA ALA A 83 -10.32 -24.26 -30.51
C ALA A 83 -10.06 -22.98 -29.68
N PRO A 84 -9.66 -21.86 -30.33
CA PRO A 84 -9.25 -20.63 -29.65
C PRO A 84 -10.27 -20.30 -28.58
N ALA A 85 -9.80 -20.27 -27.33
CA ALA A 85 -10.60 -19.92 -26.18
C ALA A 85 -11.39 -18.66 -26.54
N THR A 86 -12.71 -18.78 -26.58
CA THR A 86 -13.59 -17.63 -26.57
C THR A 86 -13.16 -16.80 -25.37
N VAL A 87 -12.49 -15.69 -25.65
CA VAL A 87 -12.13 -14.68 -24.67
C VAL A 87 -13.46 -14.25 -24.09
N VAL A 88 -13.82 -14.82 -22.95
CA VAL A 88 -14.85 -14.28 -22.10
C VAL A 88 -14.23 -12.99 -21.61
N GLU A 89 -14.52 -11.90 -22.33
CA GLU A 89 -14.32 -10.54 -21.83
C GLU A 89 -15.03 -10.50 -20.48
N ARG A 90 -14.28 -10.70 -19.40
CA ARG A 90 -14.75 -10.31 -18.08
C ARG A 90 -14.90 -8.81 -18.21
N GLY A 91 -16.13 -8.34 -18.38
CA GLY A 91 -16.48 -6.94 -18.30
C GLY A 91 -16.08 -6.42 -16.93
N CYS A 92 -14.81 -6.07 -16.80
CA CYS A 92 -14.38 -5.15 -15.78
C CYS A 92 -15.18 -3.87 -16.08
N GLY A 93 -15.82 -3.26 -15.08
CA GLY A 93 -16.62 -2.05 -15.30
C GLY A 93 -15.82 -0.90 -15.95
N TYR A 94 -14.51 -1.06 -16.08
CA TYR A 94 -13.61 -0.19 -16.82
C TYR A 94 -13.84 -0.20 -18.34
N ASP A 95 -14.29 -1.31 -18.94
CA ASP A 95 -14.55 -1.37 -20.39
C ASP A 95 -15.80 -0.59 -20.79
N ALA A 96 -16.78 -0.46 -19.89
CA ALA A 96 -17.95 0.41 -20.12
C ALA A 96 -17.54 1.89 -20.19
N PHE A 97 -16.54 2.28 -19.39
CA PHE A 97 -16.02 3.64 -19.39
C PHE A 97 -15.18 3.97 -20.64
N LEU A 98 -14.53 2.96 -21.23
CA LEU A 98 -13.79 3.13 -22.49
C LEU A 98 -14.70 3.15 -23.73
N LYS A 99 -15.83 2.44 -23.70
CA LYS A 99 -16.77 2.35 -24.83
C LYS A 99 -17.73 3.56 -24.94
N GLU A 100 -17.98 4.31 -23.87
CA GLU A 100 -18.80 5.54 -23.94
C GLU A 100 -18.09 6.73 -24.63
N GLU A 101 -16.76 6.70 -24.75
CA GLU A 101 -16.01 7.81 -25.38
C GLU A 101 -15.93 7.74 -26.93
N GLU A 102 -16.37 6.66 -27.58
CA GLU A 102 -16.30 6.55 -29.05
C GLU A 102 -17.32 7.43 -29.79
N GLY A 103 -18.45 7.78 -29.14
CA GLY A 103 -19.52 8.56 -29.77
C GLY A 103 -19.43 10.08 -29.61
N THR A 104 -18.63 10.58 -28.66
CA THR A 104 -18.57 12.02 -28.34
C THR A 104 -17.14 12.54 -28.24
N ARG A 105 -16.21 11.93 -28.98
CA ARG A 105 -14.82 12.38 -29.10
C ARG A 105 -14.74 13.67 -29.92
N LYS A 106 -15.19 14.80 -29.34
CA LYS A 106 -14.72 16.14 -29.72
C LYS A 106 -13.20 16.05 -29.81
N GLU A 107 -12.64 16.41 -30.96
CA GLU A 107 -11.21 16.41 -31.28
C GLU A 107 -10.36 16.59 -30.01
N ARG A 108 -9.84 15.49 -29.49
CA ARG A 108 -8.94 15.52 -28.35
C ARG A 108 -7.68 16.19 -28.88
N LYS A 109 -7.54 17.50 -28.61
CA LYS A 109 -6.33 18.31 -28.87
C LYS A 109 -5.12 17.41 -28.70
N GLU A 110 -4.36 17.24 -29.77
CA GLU A 110 -3.17 16.41 -29.87
C GLU A 110 -2.20 16.79 -28.74
N ARG A 111 -2.31 16.10 -27.60
CA ARG A 111 -1.56 16.42 -26.36
C ARG A 111 -0.09 16.05 -26.45
N HIS A 112 0.31 15.39 -27.53
CA HIS A 112 1.66 14.92 -27.76
C HIS A 112 2.15 15.37 -29.13
N ARG A 113 2.10 16.68 -29.41
CA ARG A 113 3.11 17.24 -30.32
C ARG A 113 4.44 16.92 -29.67
N ALA A 114 5.25 16.08 -30.30
CA ALA A 114 6.59 15.74 -29.85
C ALA A 114 7.29 17.03 -29.44
N GLY A 115 7.35 17.28 -28.13
CA GLY A 115 8.15 18.36 -27.60
C GLY A 115 9.60 18.08 -27.99
N PRO A 116 10.46 19.11 -28.02
CA PRO A 116 11.89 18.86 -28.14
C PRO A 116 12.26 17.81 -27.09
N THR A 117 12.86 16.71 -27.54
CA THR A 117 13.46 15.71 -26.67
C THR A 117 14.48 16.47 -25.83
N LEU A 118 14.08 16.86 -24.63
CA LEU A 118 14.99 17.44 -23.66
C LEU A 118 15.87 16.28 -23.24
N GLU A 119 17.07 16.22 -23.84
CA GLU A 119 18.13 15.35 -23.34
C GLU A 119 18.33 15.74 -21.87
N PRO A 120 18.10 14.81 -20.92
CA PRO A 120 18.35 15.09 -19.52
C PRO A 120 19.80 15.55 -19.39
N PRO A 121 20.08 16.63 -18.64
CA PRO A 121 21.45 17.05 -18.44
C PRO A 121 22.24 15.88 -17.83
N GLU A 122 23.35 15.52 -18.47
CA GLU A 122 24.22 14.48 -17.93
C GLU A 122 24.71 14.92 -16.55
N PRO A 123 24.65 14.03 -15.55
CA PRO A 123 25.08 14.37 -14.20
C PRO A 123 26.57 14.73 -14.20
N PRO A 124 27.02 15.71 -13.38
CA PRO A 124 28.42 16.09 -13.31
C PRO A 124 29.29 14.88 -12.97
N GLU A 125 30.37 14.66 -13.73
CA GLU A 125 31.22 13.50 -13.51
C GLU A 125 31.89 13.51 -12.14
N ASP A 126 32.15 14.72 -11.64
CA ASP A 126 32.85 15.01 -10.39
C ASP A 126 31.93 15.09 -9.16
N ALA A 127 30.66 14.73 -9.30
CA ALA A 127 29.72 14.78 -8.18
C ALA A 127 30.16 13.80 -7.07
N PRO A 128 30.35 14.26 -5.82
CA PRO A 128 30.82 13.40 -4.72
C PRO A 128 29.85 12.26 -4.43
N CYS A 129 28.58 12.42 -4.83
CA CYS A 129 27.57 11.40 -4.65
C CYS A 129 27.66 10.19 -5.58
N ARG A 130 28.32 10.36 -6.73
CA ARG A 130 28.53 9.27 -7.71
C ARG A 130 29.32 8.11 -7.11
N ALA A 131 30.18 8.38 -6.12
CA ALA A 131 30.96 7.36 -5.44
C ALA A 131 30.12 6.35 -4.65
N TRP A 132 28.91 6.72 -4.20
CA TRP A 132 28.06 5.84 -3.38
C TRP A 132 26.86 5.25 -4.13
N HIS A 133 26.29 5.93 -5.13
CA HIS A 133 25.16 5.38 -5.91
C HIS A 133 25.50 5.02 -7.37
N GLY A 134 26.73 5.28 -7.84
CA GLY A 134 27.13 5.03 -9.23
C GLY A 134 26.49 5.99 -10.25
N TYR A 135 26.43 5.60 -11.52
CA TYR A 135 25.76 6.42 -12.55
C TYR A 135 24.24 6.32 -12.39
N TRP A 136 23.60 7.46 -12.15
CA TRP A 136 22.15 7.58 -12.07
C TRP A 136 21.70 8.78 -12.90
N ILE A 137 20.91 8.54 -13.95
CA ILE A 137 20.41 9.57 -14.88
C ILE A 137 19.57 10.67 -14.21
N CYS A 138 19.09 10.45 -12.98
CA CYS A 138 18.32 11.42 -12.20
C CYS A 138 19.17 12.11 -11.12
N CYS A 139 20.49 11.88 -11.08
CA CYS A 139 21.37 12.52 -10.12
C CYS A 139 21.53 14.02 -10.44
N SER A 140 21.25 14.88 -9.46
CA SER A 140 21.42 16.33 -9.58
C SER A 140 22.76 16.85 -9.04
N GLY A 141 23.67 15.95 -8.64
CA GLY A 141 24.97 16.31 -8.03
C GLY A 141 24.88 16.76 -6.56
N HIS A 142 23.68 16.85 -5.99
CA HIS A 142 23.42 17.27 -4.61
C HIS A 142 22.68 16.19 -3.82
N CYS A 143 23.01 14.92 -4.06
CA CYS A 143 22.40 13.83 -3.31
C CYS A 143 22.99 13.80 -1.90
N ASP A 144 22.14 14.01 -0.89
CA ASP A 144 22.51 13.79 0.49
C ASP A 144 22.54 12.30 0.78
N ARG A 145 23.69 11.83 1.29
CA ARG A 145 23.80 10.49 1.86
C ARG A 145 22.98 10.47 3.14
N THR A 146 21.69 10.26 3.01
CA THR A 146 20.86 9.95 4.15
C THR A 146 21.37 8.63 4.74
N PRO A 147 21.55 8.50 6.06
CA PRO A 147 21.98 7.26 6.70
C PRO A 147 20.96 6.10 6.56
N SER A 148 20.02 6.20 5.62
CA SER A 148 18.92 5.28 5.32
C SER A 148 19.34 3.99 4.62
N SER A 149 20.63 3.65 4.60
CA SER A 149 21.05 2.27 4.29
C SER A 149 21.07 1.38 5.53
N LEU A 150 20.46 1.80 6.64
CA LEU A 150 19.65 0.85 7.39
C LEU A 150 18.53 0.43 6.45
N ASP A 151 18.82 -0.60 5.67
CA ASP A 151 17.87 -1.27 4.80
C ASP A 151 16.58 -1.46 5.58
N VAL A 152 15.59 -0.62 5.28
CA VAL A 152 14.21 -0.75 5.81
C VAL A 152 13.65 -2.14 5.49
N TRP A 153 14.29 -2.86 4.56
CA TRP A 153 13.96 -4.20 4.14
C TRP A 153 14.77 -5.31 4.85
N ASP A 154 15.85 -5.01 5.57
CA ASP A 154 16.59 -5.98 6.41
C ASP A 154 16.03 -5.97 7.85
N LEU A 155 14.77 -6.43 7.98
CA LEU A 155 14.09 -6.60 9.26
C LEU A 155 14.79 -7.57 10.23
N GLU A 156 15.75 -8.36 9.76
CA GLU A 156 16.47 -9.34 10.58
C GLU A 156 17.68 -8.74 11.34
N SER A 157 18.07 -7.49 11.05
CA SER A 157 19.23 -6.83 11.69
C SER A 157 18.87 -5.76 12.72
N LEU A 158 17.60 -5.68 13.15
CA LEU A 158 17.20 -4.81 14.26
C LEU A 158 17.77 -5.35 15.57
N ASP A 159 18.96 -4.87 15.90
CA ASP A 159 19.63 -5.05 17.18
C ASP A 159 18.69 -4.53 18.30
N PRO A 160 18.24 -5.38 19.25
CA PRO A 160 17.27 -4.98 20.28
C PRO A 160 17.82 -3.95 21.29
N PHE A 161 19.07 -3.52 21.12
CA PHE A 161 19.74 -2.59 22.04
C PHE A 161 19.64 -1.11 21.64
N LEU A 162 19.06 -0.77 20.48
CA LEU A 162 18.92 0.61 19.99
C LEU A 162 17.54 1.25 20.22
N GLU A 163 16.69 0.67 21.07
CA GLU A 163 15.39 1.28 21.42
C GLU A 163 15.49 2.52 22.34
N HIS A 164 16.68 2.88 22.83
CA HIS A 164 16.85 3.96 23.83
C HIS A 164 17.46 5.27 23.32
N GLU A 165 17.91 5.33 22.06
CA GLU A 165 18.38 6.60 21.49
C GLU A 165 17.24 7.35 20.82
N ARG A 166 16.50 8.07 21.67
CA ARG A 166 15.86 9.36 21.39
C ARG A 166 15.29 9.49 19.97
N PHE A 167 14.00 9.16 19.85
CA PHE A 167 13.11 9.80 18.90
C PHE A 167 13.24 11.32 19.07
N VAL A 168 14.15 11.95 18.33
CA VAL A 168 14.14 13.40 18.17
C VAL A 168 12.91 13.66 17.31
N PRO A 169 11.86 14.32 17.83
CA PRO A 169 10.71 14.64 17.01
C PRO A 169 11.24 15.40 15.80
N VAL A 170 11.05 14.83 14.61
CA VAL A 170 11.30 15.51 13.34
C VAL A 170 10.65 16.87 13.48
N ARG A 171 11.48 17.93 13.54
CA ARG A 171 11.00 19.30 13.68
C ARG A 171 9.92 19.48 12.63
N ALA A 172 8.68 19.68 13.08
CA ALA A 172 7.54 19.86 12.21
C ALA A 172 7.91 20.93 11.18
N ALA A 173 7.95 20.54 9.90
CA ALA A 173 8.14 21.50 8.83
C ALA A 173 7.15 22.66 9.02
N PRO A 174 7.55 23.91 8.78
CA PRO A 174 6.72 25.07 9.09
C PRO A 174 5.35 24.94 8.41
N ALA A 175 4.30 24.78 9.22
CA ALA A 175 2.93 24.49 8.80
C ALA A 175 2.36 25.53 7.80
N ALA A 176 2.97 26.72 7.74
CA ALA A 176 2.54 27.81 6.87
C ALA A 176 2.80 27.58 5.37
N ALA A 177 3.72 26.69 4.98
CA ALA A 177 4.01 26.42 3.56
C ALA A 177 3.14 25.32 2.93
N GLY A 178 2.38 24.57 3.73
CA GLY A 178 1.67 23.37 3.26
C GLY A 178 0.33 23.64 2.56
N ALA A 179 -0.44 24.62 3.03
CA ALA A 179 -1.83 24.79 2.60
C ALA A 179 -1.96 25.17 1.12
N LYS A 180 -1.14 26.12 0.65
CA LYS A 180 -1.16 26.58 -0.76
C LYS A 180 -0.69 25.49 -1.72
N THR A 181 0.29 24.71 -1.31
CA THR A 181 0.89 23.62 -2.10
C THR A 181 -0.09 22.46 -2.24
N LEU A 182 -0.81 22.13 -1.16
CA LEU A 182 -1.81 21.05 -1.16
C LEU A 182 -3.02 21.40 -2.05
N SER A 183 -3.51 22.65 -1.99
CA SER A 183 -4.57 23.11 -2.91
C SER A 183 -4.13 23.13 -4.37
N GLY A 184 -2.85 23.41 -4.65
CA GLY A 184 -2.28 23.31 -6.01
C GLY A 184 -2.28 21.88 -6.52
N LEU A 185 -1.84 20.92 -5.69
CA LEU A 185 -1.81 19.50 -6.04
C LEU A 185 -3.21 18.90 -6.23
N GLN A 186 -4.20 19.34 -5.45
CA GLN A 186 -5.60 18.94 -5.62
C GLN A 186 -6.15 19.41 -6.97
N ARG A 187 -5.89 20.67 -7.36
CA ARG A 187 -6.29 21.20 -8.67
C ARG A 187 -5.64 20.49 -9.85
N LEU A 188 -4.43 19.97 -9.66
CA LEU A 188 -3.71 19.17 -10.65
C LEU A 188 -4.15 17.69 -10.68
N GLY A 189 -5.07 17.28 -9.80
CA GLY A 189 -5.48 15.88 -9.66
C GLY A 189 -4.39 14.97 -9.08
N MET A 190 -3.35 15.55 -8.50
CA MET A 190 -2.21 14.83 -7.90
C MET A 190 -2.39 14.56 -6.40
N ALA A 191 -3.42 15.14 -5.79
CA ALA A 191 -3.81 14.87 -4.42
C ALA A 191 -5.33 14.72 -4.34
N ALA A 192 -5.80 13.71 -3.59
CA ALA A 192 -7.22 13.55 -3.32
C ALA A 192 -7.72 14.61 -2.33
N GLU A 193 -8.99 14.97 -2.44
CA GLU A 193 -9.66 15.76 -1.42
C GLU A 193 -9.79 14.93 -0.14
N VAL A 194 -9.49 15.56 1.00
CA VAL A 194 -9.67 14.92 2.30
C VAL A 194 -11.17 14.84 2.57
N GLY A 195 -11.70 13.62 2.70
CA GLY A 195 -13.13 13.40 2.95
C GLY A 195 -13.60 14.01 4.27
N VAL A 196 -14.90 14.37 4.32
CA VAL A 196 -15.55 15.03 5.48
C VAL A 196 -15.31 14.28 6.79
N ALA A 197 -15.32 12.93 6.77
CA ALA A 197 -15.08 12.10 7.95
C ALA A 197 -13.70 12.30 8.59
N VAL A 198 -12.67 12.57 7.78
CA VAL A 198 -11.30 12.80 8.29
C VAL A 198 -11.20 14.21 8.85
N LEU A 199 -11.90 15.19 8.27
CA LEU A 199 -11.96 16.55 8.79
C LEU A 199 -12.67 16.58 10.15
N SER A 200 -13.83 15.94 10.29
CA SER A 200 -14.55 15.88 11.57
C SER A 200 -13.73 15.18 12.65
N TYR A 201 -13.05 14.09 12.32
CA TYR A 201 -12.16 13.40 13.26
C TYR A 201 -11.01 14.29 13.76
N ARG A 202 -10.42 15.10 12.87
CA ARG A 202 -9.36 16.05 13.25
C ARG A 202 -9.87 17.16 14.16
N GLU A 203 -11.09 17.65 13.92
CA GLU A 203 -11.73 18.64 14.79
C GLU A 203 -12.01 18.07 16.18
N GLU A 204 -12.54 16.85 16.27
CA GLU A 204 -12.76 16.15 17.54
C GLU A 204 -11.46 15.99 18.34
N LEU A 205 -10.37 15.56 17.70
CA LEU A 205 -9.06 15.47 18.33
C LEU A 205 -8.55 16.83 18.83
N ALA A 206 -8.74 17.89 18.05
CA ALA A 206 -8.34 19.25 18.44
C ALA A 206 -9.16 19.74 19.65
N GLN A 207 -10.46 19.46 19.68
CA GLN A 207 -11.33 19.79 20.80
C GLN A 207 -10.95 19.01 22.06
N GLU A 208 -10.65 17.72 21.93
CA GLU A 208 -10.22 16.90 23.07
C GLU A 208 -8.87 17.39 23.63
N ALA A 209 -7.92 17.71 22.76
CA ALA A 209 -6.65 18.30 23.17
C ALA A 209 -6.85 19.64 23.91
N ALA A 210 -7.74 20.50 23.41
CA ALA A 210 -8.09 21.76 24.07
C ALA A 210 -8.73 21.53 25.44
N ARG A 211 -9.63 20.55 25.59
CA ARG A 211 -10.23 20.17 26.87
C ARG A 211 -9.20 19.65 27.86
N ARG A 212 -8.22 18.88 27.40
CA ARG A 212 -7.12 18.36 28.24
C ARG A 212 -6.14 19.47 28.66
N ALA A 213 -5.90 20.43 27.78
CA ALA A 213 -5.01 21.57 28.05
C ALA A 213 -5.66 22.66 28.91
N ALA A 214 -6.99 22.72 28.97
CA ALA A 214 -7.69 23.65 29.82
C ALA A 214 -7.27 23.43 31.29
N PRO A 215 -6.80 24.47 32.00
CA PRO A 215 -6.40 24.35 33.39
C PRO A 215 -7.61 23.86 34.18
N LYS A 216 -7.47 22.70 34.84
CA LYS A 216 -8.49 22.21 35.78
C LYS A 216 -8.67 23.32 36.81
N ALA A 217 -9.89 23.87 36.90
CA ALA A 217 -10.22 24.88 37.89
C ALA A 217 -9.79 24.34 39.26
N SER A 218 -8.73 24.93 39.80
CA SER A 218 -8.14 24.50 41.05
C SER A 218 -9.20 24.66 42.14
N LEU A 219 -9.60 23.54 42.74
CA LEU A 219 -10.54 23.52 43.87
C LEU A 219 -9.96 24.21 45.13
N CYS A 220 -8.73 24.73 45.10
CA CYS A 220 -8.10 25.41 46.24
C CYS A 220 -8.59 26.83 46.52
N ALA A 221 -9.51 27.42 45.73
CA ALA A 221 -9.94 28.80 45.95
C ALA A 221 -11.15 28.98 46.91
N GLN A 222 -11.72 27.91 47.47
CA GLN A 222 -12.99 28.01 48.22
C GLN A 222 -12.90 28.09 49.75
N THR A 223 -11.71 28.14 50.37
CA THR A 223 -11.62 28.15 51.85
C THR A 223 -11.31 29.51 52.49
N ALA A 224 -11.27 30.63 51.75
CA ALA A 224 -10.80 31.91 52.30
C ALA A 224 -11.91 32.90 52.77
N SER A 225 -13.16 32.49 52.96
CA SER A 225 -14.25 33.44 53.30
C SER A 225 -15.06 33.13 54.56
N VAL A 226 -14.61 32.21 55.41
CA VAL A 226 -15.24 31.95 56.71
C VAL A 226 -14.31 32.43 57.82
N GLU A 227 -14.41 33.71 58.19
CA GLU A 227 -14.14 34.26 59.54
C GLU A 227 -13.97 35.78 59.45
N LEU A 228 -15.08 36.53 59.55
CA LEU A 228 -15.10 37.94 59.99
C LEU A 228 -16.56 38.29 60.31
N ARG A 229 -17.11 37.64 61.34
CA ARG A 229 -18.31 38.11 62.02
C ARG A 229 -18.02 38.22 63.51
N GLU A 230 -18.45 39.36 64.06
CA GLU A 230 -18.72 39.62 65.48
C GLU A 230 -17.53 39.96 66.36
N ARG A 231 -17.21 41.26 66.39
CA ARG A 231 -16.80 41.95 67.62
C ARG A 231 -17.73 43.12 67.87
N ASP A 232 -18.70 42.91 68.76
CA ASP A 232 -19.52 43.97 69.33
C ASP A 232 -18.69 44.82 70.30
N PRO A 233 -18.83 46.16 70.28
CA PRO A 233 -18.28 47.03 71.32
C PRO A 233 -19.27 47.18 72.48
N LEU A 234 -18.74 47.03 73.71
CA LEU A 234 -19.36 47.48 74.97
C LEU A 234 -19.01 48.95 75.24
#